data_AF-A0A967Q598-F1
#
_entry.id   AF-A0A967Q598-F1
#
_cell.length_a   1.000
_cell.length_b   1.000
_cell.length_c   1.000
_cell.angle_alpha   90.00
_cell.angle_beta   90.00
_cell.angle_gamma   90.00
#
_symmetry.space_group_name_H-M   'P 1'
#
loop_
_entity.id
_entity.type
_entity.pdbx_description
1 polymer ?
#
loop_
_entity_poly.entity_id
_entity_poly.type
_entity_poly.pdbx_seq_one_letter_code
_entity_poly.pdbx_strand_id
1 'polypeptide(L)'
;RAERSAASLAVRVGSLDDPPERPGLTHFLEHMLFLGTEKYPKPNGYTSYLSSHAGGSNAYTADDHTNYFFSVAHDGFPEALDR
;
A
#
# COMPACT_ATOMS: atom_id res chain seq x y z
N ARG A 1 -18.19 18.91 -2.17
CA ARG A 1 -17.52 18.04 -1.17
C ARG A 1 -16.90 16.88 -1.95
N ALA A 2 -15.65 16.49 -1.70
CA ALA A 2 -15.07 15.35 -2.42
C ALA A 2 -15.77 14.05 -1.99
N GLU A 3 -16.13 13.20 -2.94
CA GLU A 3 -16.82 11.93 -2.68
C GLU A 3 -15.87 10.85 -2.13
N ARG A 4 -14.57 11.01 -2.39
CA ARG A 4 -13.50 10.13 -1.95
C ARG A 4 -12.38 10.90 -1.27
N SER A 5 -11.71 10.24 -0.34
CA SER A 5 -10.45 10.67 0.24
C SER A 5 -9.35 9.70 -0.17
N ALA A 6 -8.10 10.16 -0.15
CA ALA A 6 -6.95 9.41 -0.61
C ALA A 6 -5.71 9.79 0.20
N ALA A 7 -4.77 8.87 0.29
CA ALA A 7 -3.44 9.12 0.82
C ALA A 7 -2.39 8.33 0.02
N SER A 8 -1.14 8.81 0.10
CA SER A 8 0.02 8.17 -0.52
C SER A 8 1.23 8.32 0.38
N LEU A 9 2.11 7.31 0.38
CA LEU A 9 3.39 7.31 1.06
C LEU A 9 4.47 6.86 0.09
N ALA A 10 5.50 7.69 -0.07
CA ALA A 10 6.68 7.36 -0.85
C ALA A 10 7.86 7.08 0.09
N VAL A 11 8.46 5.91 -0.05
CA VAL A 11 9.72 5.56 0.61
C VAL A 11 10.84 5.72 -0.40
N ARG A 12 11.87 6.49 -0.07
CA ARG A 12 13.04 6.73 -0.94
C ARG A 12 14.02 5.54 -0.89
N VAL A 13 13.51 4.39 -1.31
CA VAL A 13 14.20 3.11 -1.52
C VAL A 13 13.51 2.44 -2.71
N GLY A 14 14.25 2.03 -3.73
CA GLY A 14 13.71 1.43 -4.95
C GLY A 14 14.53 0.24 -5.44
N SER A 15 14.33 -0.17 -6.69
CA SER A 15 14.99 -1.35 -7.27
C SER A 15 16.52 -1.26 -7.29
N LEU A 16 17.08 -0.04 -7.34
CA LEU A 16 18.52 0.18 -7.27
C LEU A 16 19.11 -0.10 -5.88
N ASP A 17 18.28 -0.18 -4.85
CA ASP A 17 18.65 -0.52 -3.49
C ASP A 17 18.52 -2.03 -3.19
N ASP A 18 18.15 -2.83 -4.19
CA ASP A 18 18.13 -4.29 -4.05
C ASP A 18 19.52 -4.83 -3.68
N PRO A 19 19.64 -5.73 -2.69
CA PRO A 19 20.89 -6.42 -2.43
C PRO A 19 21.35 -7.17 -3.70
N PRO A 20 22.64 -7.15 -4.06
CA PRO A 20 23.15 -7.81 -5.26
C PRO A 20 22.79 -9.30 -5.35
N GLU A 21 22.68 -9.97 -4.20
CA GLU A 21 22.31 -11.38 -4.07
C GLU A 21 20.79 -11.63 -4.13
N ARG A 22 19.95 -10.59 -4.12
CA ARG A 22 18.48 -10.68 -4.17
C ARG A 22 17.85 -9.62 -5.08
N PRO A 23 18.05 -9.73 -6.41
CA PRO A 23 17.34 -8.87 -7.36
C PRO A 23 15.82 -9.00 -7.22
N GLY A 24 15.12 -7.87 -7.21
CA GLY A 24 13.67 -7.78 -7.07
C GLY A 24 13.16 -7.79 -5.62
N LEU A 25 14.03 -7.68 -4.61
CA LEU A 25 13.62 -7.77 -3.21
C LEU A 25 12.71 -6.62 -2.79
N THR A 26 13.00 -5.39 -3.21
CA THR A 26 12.18 -4.20 -2.91
C THR A 26 10.80 -4.31 -3.56
N HIS A 27 10.74 -4.71 -4.83
CA HIS A 27 9.46 -4.99 -5.50
C HIS A 27 8.72 -6.16 -4.83
N PHE A 28 9.42 -7.22 -4.41
CA PHE A 28 8.76 -8.30 -3.67
C PHE A 28 8.21 -7.82 -2.33
N LEU A 29 8.96 -7.00 -1.59
CA LEU A 29 8.53 -6.41 -0.33
C LEU A 29 7.27 -5.56 -0.52
N GLU A 30 7.19 -4.77 -1.60
CA GLU A 30 5.99 -4.01 -1.97
C GLU A 30 4.72 -4.89 -1.99
N HIS A 31 4.77 -6.05 -2.66
CA HIS A 31 3.65 -7.00 -2.69
C HIS A 31 3.31 -7.55 -1.31
N MET A 32 4.34 -7.87 -0.51
CA MET A 32 4.16 -8.49 0.81
C MET A 32 3.45 -7.58 1.80
N LEU A 33 3.59 -6.25 1.69
CA LEU A 33 2.94 -5.31 2.60
C LEU A 33 1.40 -5.30 2.48
N PHE A 34 0.84 -5.82 1.38
CA PHE A 34 -0.62 -5.98 1.23
C PHE A 34 -1.18 -7.25 1.90
N LEU A 35 -0.33 -8.13 2.42
CA LEU A 35 -0.71 -9.45 2.93
C LEU A 35 -0.93 -9.52 4.43
N GLY A 36 -0.91 -8.37 5.12
CA GLY A 36 -1.27 -8.25 6.53
C GLY A 36 -0.16 -7.65 7.39
N THR A 37 -0.56 -7.07 8.52
CA THR A 37 0.32 -6.45 9.52
C THR A 37 0.02 -7.01 10.90
N GLU A 38 0.83 -6.71 11.90
CA GLU A 38 0.59 -7.18 13.27
C GLU A 38 -0.79 -6.76 13.81
N LYS A 39 -1.19 -5.50 13.57
CA LYS A 39 -2.51 -4.97 13.97
C LYS A 39 -3.64 -5.51 13.10
N TYR A 40 -3.38 -5.82 11.83
CA TYR A 40 -4.35 -6.35 10.87
C TYR A 40 -3.83 -7.62 10.17
N PRO A 41 -3.82 -8.78 10.86
CA PRO A 41 -3.10 -9.96 10.40
C PRO A 41 -3.79 -10.75 9.29
N LYS A 42 -5.05 -10.42 8.96
CA LYS A 42 -5.81 -11.15 7.95
C LYS A 42 -5.24 -10.86 6.55
N PRO A 43 -4.78 -11.88 5.81
CA PRO A 43 -4.40 -11.69 4.41
C PRO A 43 -5.56 -11.13 3.59
N ASN A 44 -5.28 -10.18 2.70
CA ASN A 44 -6.29 -9.41 1.95
C ASN A 44 -7.26 -8.57 2.80
N GLY A 45 -7.00 -8.41 4.11
CA GLY A 45 -7.85 -7.63 5.01
C GLY A 45 -7.96 -6.17 4.58
N TYR A 46 -6.84 -5.59 4.13
CA TYR A 46 -6.79 -4.22 3.64
C TYR A 46 -7.58 -4.04 2.34
N THR A 47 -7.31 -4.88 1.32
CA THR A 47 -8.03 -4.85 0.04
C THR A 47 -9.53 -5.07 0.21
N SER A 48 -9.92 -5.97 1.12
CA SER A 48 -11.33 -6.23 1.45
C SER A 48 -12.00 -5.00 2.06
N TYR A 49 -11.30 -4.31 2.97
CA TYR A 49 -11.80 -3.09 3.60
C TYR A 49 -12.00 -1.96 2.59
N LEU A 50 -11.00 -1.70 1.73
CA LEU A 50 -11.11 -0.67 0.71
C LEU A 50 -12.26 -0.97 -0.26
N SER A 51 -12.37 -2.24 -0.70
CA SER A 51 -13.42 -2.67 -1.62
C SER A 51 -14.83 -2.50 -1.03
N SER A 52 -15.01 -2.75 0.28
CA SER A 52 -16.31 -2.54 0.94
C SER A 52 -16.65 -1.06 1.19
N HIS A 53 -15.66 -0.16 1.08
CA HIS A 53 -15.83 1.29 1.24
C HIS A 53 -15.60 2.05 -0.06
N ALA A 54 -16.00 1.47 -1.20
CA ALA A 54 -15.93 2.07 -2.53
C ALA A 54 -14.54 2.63 -2.90
N GLY A 55 -13.49 1.96 -2.40
CA GLY A 55 -12.10 2.31 -2.53
C GLY A 55 -11.25 1.24 -3.22
N GLY A 56 -9.96 1.53 -3.33
CA GLY A 56 -8.95 0.65 -3.89
C GLY A 56 -7.55 1.19 -3.62
N SER A 57 -6.56 0.30 -3.72
CA SER A 57 -5.15 0.61 -3.51
C SER A 57 -4.29 0.05 -4.62
N ASN A 58 -3.10 0.63 -4.78
CA ASN A 58 -2.04 0.05 -5.57
C ASN A 58 -0.69 0.53 -5.03
N ALA A 59 0.39 -0.01 -5.59
CA ALA A 59 1.74 0.44 -5.35
C ALA A 59 2.59 0.27 -6.60
N TYR A 60 3.78 0.86 -6.59
CA TYR A 60 4.83 0.54 -7.55
C TYR A 60 6.22 0.79 -6.95
N THR A 61 7.19 -0.01 -7.38
CA THR A 61 8.61 0.15 -7.10
C THR A 61 9.30 0.67 -8.35
N ALA A 62 9.78 1.91 -8.27
CA ALA A 62 10.66 2.54 -9.24
C ALA A 62 12.13 2.29 -8.88
N ASP A 63 13.04 2.92 -9.61
CA ASP A 63 14.48 2.77 -9.40
C ASP A 63 14.94 3.33 -8.04
N ASP A 64 14.37 4.45 -7.60
CA ASP A 64 14.82 5.22 -6.44
C ASP A 64 13.76 5.35 -5.31
N HIS A 65 12.57 4.80 -5.53
CA HIS A 65 11.48 4.84 -4.55
C HIS A 65 10.44 3.73 -4.75
N THR A 66 9.72 3.43 -3.68
CA THR A 66 8.48 2.66 -3.71
C THR A 66 7.34 3.54 -3.21
N ASN A 67 6.26 3.62 -3.99
CA ASN A 67 5.07 4.41 -3.65
C ASN A 67 3.88 3.51 -3.37
N TYR A 68 3.18 3.76 -2.27
CA TYR A 68 1.94 3.10 -1.89
C TYR A 68 0.83 4.15 -1.85
N PHE A 69 -0.34 3.82 -2.38
CA PHE A 69 -1.46 4.76 -2.41
C PHE A 69 -2.81 4.05 -2.38
N PHE A 70 -3.79 4.77 -1.84
CA PHE A 70 -5.18 4.30 -1.83
C PHE A 70 -6.16 5.46 -2.00
N SER A 71 -7.38 5.10 -2.37
CA SER A 71 -8.56 5.96 -2.27
C SER A 71 -9.71 5.18 -1.65
N VAL A 72 -10.62 5.89 -0.98
CA VAL A 72 -11.75 5.31 -0.24
C VAL A 72 -12.87 6.33 -0.11
N ALA A 73 -14.10 5.88 0.13
CA ALA A 73 -15.19 6.76 0.55
C ALA A 73 -14.77 7.57 1.79
N HIS A 74 -15.20 8.83 1.85
CA HIS A 74 -14.70 9.79 2.84
C HIS A 74 -14.91 9.34 4.31
N ASP A 75 -15.98 8.61 4.58
CA ASP A 75 -16.30 8.02 5.88
C ASP A 75 -15.35 6.88 6.30
N GLY A 76 -14.88 6.08 5.33
CA GLY A 76 -13.88 5.02 5.55
C GLY A 76 -12.44 5.52 5.66
N PHE A 77 -12.18 6.81 5.45
CA PHE A 77 -10.82 7.35 5.41
C PHE A 77 -10.00 7.14 6.70
N PRO A 78 -10.53 7.40 7.92
CA PRO A 78 -9.73 7.27 9.14
C PRO A 78 -9.20 5.84 9.35
N GLU A 79 -10.01 4.83 9.09
CA GLU A 79 -9.62 3.42 9.26
C GLU A 79 -8.84 2.90 8.05
N ALA A 80 -9.00 3.47 6.85
CA ALA A 80 -8.15 3.19 5.71
C ALA A 80 -6.72 3.69 5.95
N LEU A 81 -6.55 4.85 6.60
CA LEU A 81 -5.25 5.43 6.93
C LEU A 81 -4.56 4.75 8.12
N ASP A 82 -5.32 4.19 9.06
CA ASP A 82 -4.81 3.46 10.23
C ASP A 82 -4.32 2.03 9.92
N ARG A 83 -4.80 1.46 8.80
CA ARG A 83 -4.38 0.14 8.31
C ARG A 83 -3.08 0.21 7.53
#